data_AF-A0A5S3WK49-F1
#
_entry.id   AF-A0A5S3WK49-F1
#
_cell.length_a   1.000
_cell.length_b   1.000
_cell.length_c   1.000
_cell.angle_alpha   90.00
_cell.angle_beta   90.00
_cell.angle_gamma   90.00
#
_symmetry.space_group_name_H-M   'P 1'
#
loop_
_entity.id
_entity.type
_entity.pdbx_description
1 polymer ?
#
loop_
_entity_poly.entity_id
_entity_poly.type
_entity_poly.pdbx_seq_one_letter_code
_entity_poly.pdbx_strand_id
1 'polypeptide(L)'
;MNEFFQVTGWIITGLELFIVLFLLYSFKQYRFALFFGGKNTLKKQDDHELHSCFLSSLAILVFYTSSSSLGNYILSMPFELIQMRQVYYFALVCTGAAFMTVLYLLHAIRGCSFSTTARVVAYIAVALMCMNFAQLVLRGYLNSDILFDVYGPFVVIVNVITFVTLAKYPFYKLMESRLAKGEV
;
A
#
# COMPACT_ATOMS: atom_id res chain seq x y z
N MET A 1 20.45 8.98 -4.22
CA MET A 1 19.42 7.91 -4.30
C MET A 1 19.20 7.66 -5.79
N ASN A 2 19.44 6.46 -6.29
CA ASN A 2 19.43 6.18 -7.74
C ASN A 2 18.10 6.66 -8.36
N GLU A 3 18.16 7.50 -9.39
CA GLU A 3 17.00 8.01 -10.13
C GLU A 3 16.04 6.89 -10.53
N PHE A 4 16.60 5.72 -10.83
CA PHE A 4 15.86 4.47 -11.08
C PHE A 4 14.82 4.14 -9.99
N PHE A 5 15.15 4.26 -8.70
CA PHE A 5 14.23 3.95 -7.61
C PHE A 5 13.14 5.02 -7.45
N GLN A 6 13.47 6.29 -7.70
CA GLN A 6 12.47 7.37 -7.69
C GLN A 6 11.49 7.22 -8.85
N VAL A 7 11.97 7.01 -10.07
CA VAL A 7 11.14 6.82 -11.26
C VAL A 7 10.24 5.59 -11.10
N THR A 8 10.81 4.47 -10.66
CA THR A 8 10.03 3.24 -10.38
C THR A 8 8.94 3.50 -9.33
N GLY A 9 9.26 4.26 -8.28
CA GLY A 9 8.31 4.64 -7.26
C GLY A 9 7.12 5.45 -7.81
N TRP A 10 7.36 6.42 -8.68
CA TRP A 10 6.30 7.22 -9.33
C TRP A 10 5.44 6.41 -10.28
N ILE A 11 6.04 5.50 -11.05
CA ILE A 11 5.32 4.59 -11.94
C ILE A 11 4.35 3.72 -11.13
N ILE A 12 4.82 3.16 -10.00
CA ILE A 12 3.98 2.32 -9.14
C ILE A 12 2.82 3.12 -8.55
N THR A 13 3.05 4.34 -8.04
CA THR A 13 1.95 5.21 -7.56
C THR A 13 0.93 5.49 -8.65
N GLY A 14 1.39 5.77 -9.88
CA GLY A 14 0.52 6.02 -11.02
C GLY A 14 -0.34 4.80 -11.36
N LEU A 15 0.25 3.60 -11.31
CA LEU A 15 -0.45 2.34 -11.53
C LEU A 15 -1.46 2.01 -10.40
N GLU A 16 -1.11 2.30 -9.14
CA GLU A 16 -2.04 2.13 -8.01
C GLU A 16 -3.20 3.13 -8.07
N LEU A 17 -2.93 4.38 -8.44
CA LEU A 17 -3.98 5.37 -8.70
C LEU A 17 -4.91 4.89 -9.82
N PHE A 18 -4.35 4.31 -10.88
CA PHE A 18 -5.14 3.71 -11.96
C PHE A 18 -6.05 2.59 -11.45
N ILE A 19 -5.57 1.70 -10.57
CA ILE A 19 -6.39 0.65 -9.94
C ILE A 19 -7.54 1.27 -9.14
N VAL A 20 -7.27 2.27 -8.31
CA VAL A 20 -8.30 2.93 -7.50
C VAL A 20 -9.34 3.60 -8.40
N LEU A 21 -8.91 4.34 -9.42
CA LEU A 21 -9.79 4.96 -10.40
C LEU A 21 -10.61 3.93 -11.19
N PHE A 22 -9.99 2.80 -11.55
CA PHE A 22 -10.64 1.72 -12.25
C PHE A 22 -11.72 1.05 -11.37
N LEU A 23 -11.45 0.81 -10.09
CA LEU A 23 -12.45 0.33 -9.14
C LEU A 23 -13.60 1.35 -8.99
N LEU A 24 -13.29 2.64 -8.90
CA LEU A 24 -14.33 3.68 -8.88
C LEU A 24 -15.14 3.74 -10.19
N TYR A 25 -14.50 3.48 -11.34
CA TYR A 25 -15.17 3.44 -12.64
C TYR A 25 -16.08 2.22 -12.79
N SER A 26 -15.56 1.01 -12.57
CA SER A 26 -16.29 -0.26 -12.70
C SER A 26 -17.50 -0.34 -11.77
N PHE A 27 -17.45 0.33 -10.61
CA PHE A 27 -18.55 0.34 -9.64
C PHE A 27 -19.27 1.69 -9.56
N LYS A 28 -19.47 2.34 -10.72
CA LYS A 28 -20.15 3.65 -10.85
C LYS A 28 -21.51 3.73 -10.14
N GLN A 29 -22.25 2.63 -10.11
CA GLN A 29 -23.56 2.50 -9.45
C GLN A 29 -23.47 2.35 -7.91
N TYR A 30 -22.30 1.97 -7.38
CA TYR A 30 -22.06 1.74 -5.94
C TYR A 30 -21.01 2.67 -5.34
N ARG A 31 -20.57 3.75 -6.02
CA ARG A 31 -19.49 4.65 -5.55
C ARG A 31 -19.72 5.21 -4.15
N PHE A 32 -20.93 5.70 -3.88
CA PHE A 32 -21.30 6.18 -2.55
C PHE A 32 -21.44 5.04 -1.54
N ALA A 33 -21.88 3.87 -1.97
CA ALA A 33 -21.84 2.67 -1.12
C ALA A 33 -20.41 2.20 -0.87
N LEU A 34 -19.43 2.49 -1.73
CA LEU A 34 -17.99 2.19 -1.59
C LEU A 34 -17.27 3.14 -0.64
N PHE A 35 -17.69 4.39 -0.51
CA PHE A 35 -17.15 5.31 0.50
C PHE A 35 -17.95 5.35 1.80
N PHE A 36 -19.28 5.32 1.72
CA PHE A 36 -20.22 5.56 2.83
C PHE A 36 -21.15 4.37 3.15
N GLY A 37 -21.06 3.25 2.42
CA GLY A 37 -21.85 2.04 2.71
C GLY A 37 -21.27 1.26 3.89
N GLY A 38 -22.17 0.75 4.75
CA GLY A 38 -21.83 -0.06 5.93
C GLY A 38 -22.31 -1.52 5.81
N LYS A 39 -22.57 -2.18 6.94
CA LYS A 39 -23.03 -3.59 7.01
C LYS A 39 -24.25 -3.89 6.12
N ASN A 40 -25.13 -2.92 5.90
CA ASN A 40 -26.35 -3.09 5.12
C ASN A 40 -26.12 -3.26 3.60
N THR A 41 -24.94 -2.86 3.10
CA THR A 41 -24.54 -3.02 1.68
C THR A 41 -23.72 -4.29 1.43
N LEU A 42 -23.39 -5.06 2.48
CA LEU A 42 -22.50 -6.22 2.43
C LEU A 42 -23.28 -7.54 2.51
N LYS A 43 -24.09 -7.83 1.48
CA LYS A 43 -24.99 -9.00 1.49
C LYS A 43 -24.36 -10.26 0.88
N LYS A 44 -23.43 -10.12 -0.07
CA LYS A 44 -22.73 -11.24 -0.71
C LYS A 44 -21.24 -11.23 -0.40
N GLN A 45 -20.62 -12.42 -0.42
CA GLN A 45 -19.18 -12.60 -0.22
C GLN A 45 -18.36 -11.76 -1.19
N ASP A 46 -18.80 -11.66 -2.45
CA ASP A 46 -18.14 -10.87 -3.49
C ASP A 46 -18.14 -9.36 -3.17
N ASP A 47 -19.14 -8.87 -2.44
CA ASP A 47 -19.21 -7.47 -2.00
C ASP A 47 -18.16 -7.22 -0.91
N HIS A 48 -17.99 -8.16 0.03
CA HIS A 48 -16.96 -8.08 1.08
C HIS A 48 -15.56 -8.03 0.49
N GLU A 49 -15.26 -8.88 -0.49
CA GLU A 49 -13.95 -8.90 -1.16
C GLU A 49 -13.70 -7.61 -1.95
N LEU A 50 -14.71 -7.10 -2.66
CA LEU A 50 -14.60 -5.85 -3.40
C LEU A 50 -14.31 -4.67 -2.48
N HIS A 51 -15.08 -4.53 -1.40
CA HIS A 51 -14.89 -3.45 -0.44
C HIS A 51 -13.55 -3.56 0.27
N SER A 52 -13.12 -4.76 0.64
CA SER A 52 -11.82 -5.01 1.26
C SER A 52 -10.65 -4.67 0.30
N CYS A 53 -10.76 -5.05 -0.98
CA CYS A 53 -9.78 -4.70 -2.01
C CYS A 53 -9.70 -3.19 -2.21
N PHE A 54 -10.84 -2.51 -2.33
CA PHE A 54 -10.90 -1.06 -2.50
C PHE A 54 -10.29 -0.32 -1.32
N LEU A 55 -10.67 -0.69 -0.08
CA LEU A 55 -10.11 -0.08 1.12
C LEU A 55 -8.60 -0.29 1.22
N SER A 56 -8.11 -1.48 0.86
CA SER A 56 -6.68 -1.79 0.86
C SER A 56 -5.92 -0.96 -0.17
N SER A 57 -6.43 -0.86 -1.41
CA SER A 57 -5.83 -0.02 -2.45
C SER A 57 -5.82 1.46 -2.06
N LEU A 58 -6.93 1.96 -1.49
CA LEU A 58 -7.03 3.35 -1.06
C LEU A 58 -6.06 3.66 0.08
N ALA A 59 -6.00 2.77 1.08
CA ALA A 59 -5.10 2.93 2.21
C ALA A 59 -3.63 2.91 1.76
N ILE A 60 -3.25 1.99 0.86
CA ILE A 60 -1.89 1.94 0.31
C ILE A 60 -1.57 3.24 -0.42
N LEU A 61 -2.43 3.69 -1.33
CA LEU A 61 -2.18 4.90 -2.11
C LEU A 61 -1.96 6.13 -1.22
N VAL A 62 -2.79 6.31 -0.20
CA VAL A 62 -2.68 7.42 0.77
C VAL A 62 -1.38 7.31 1.55
N PHE A 63 -1.12 6.16 2.17
CA PHE A 63 0.08 5.99 3.01
C PHE A 63 1.37 6.02 2.21
N TYR A 64 1.39 5.48 1.00
CA TYR A 64 2.54 5.54 0.11
C TYR A 64 2.87 6.99 -0.26
N THR A 65 1.86 7.76 -0.67
CA THR A 65 2.03 9.18 -1.01
C THR A 65 2.47 9.99 0.19
N SER A 66 1.80 9.84 1.33
CA SER A 66 2.13 10.56 2.56
C SER A 66 3.52 10.19 3.10
N SER A 67 3.88 8.90 3.10
CA SER A 67 5.20 8.42 3.57
C SER A 67 6.33 8.87 2.64
N SER A 68 6.11 8.88 1.32
CA SER A 68 7.06 9.43 0.34
C SER A 68 7.29 10.93 0.55
N SER A 69 6.22 11.71 0.69
CA SER A 69 6.31 13.15 0.99
C SER A 69 7.02 13.41 2.32
N LEU A 70 6.68 12.66 3.37
CA LEU A 70 7.31 12.76 4.68
C LEU A 70 8.80 12.41 4.60
N GLY A 71 9.17 11.35 3.89
CA GLY A 71 10.55 10.94 3.69
C GLY A 71 11.38 12.01 2.98
N ASN A 72 10.84 12.60 1.91
CA ASN A 72 11.50 13.70 1.19
C ASN A 72 11.66 14.95 2.07
N TYR A 73 10.64 15.27 2.88
CA TYR A 73 10.72 16.37 3.83
C TYR A 73 11.83 16.12 4.88
N ILE A 74 11.90 14.91 5.45
CA ILE A 74 12.95 14.56 6.43
C ILE A 74 14.35 14.70 5.84
N LEU A 75 14.55 14.25 4.60
CA LEU A 75 15.84 14.35 3.91
C LEU A 75 16.23 15.79 3.57
N SER A 76 15.27 16.72 3.52
CA SER A 76 15.52 18.14 3.27
C SER A 76 15.89 18.94 4.52
N MET A 77 15.68 18.36 5.72
CA MET A 77 15.99 19.04 6.97
C MET A 77 17.51 19.09 7.21
N PRO A 78 18.03 20.14 7.88
CA PRO A 78 19.47 20.32 8.11
C PRO A 78 19.96 19.45 9.28
N PHE A 79 19.75 18.14 9.19
CA PHE A 79 20.23 17.17 10.18
C PHE A 79 21.64 16.70 9.87
N GLU A 80 22.36 16.32 10.92
CA GLU A 80 23.55 15.50 10.77
C GLU A 80 23.16 14.11 10.22
N LEU A 81 24.07 13.50 9.47
CA LEU A 81 23.78 12.29 8.69
C LEU A 81 23.24 11.11 9.53
N ILE A 82 23.73 10.93 10.75
CA ILE A 82 23.26 9.87 11.66
C ILE A 82 21.85 10.20 12.19
N GLN A 83 21.63 11.44 12.65
CA GLN A 83 20.32 11.89 13.13
C GLN A 83 19.28 11.81 12.01
N MET A 84 19.65 12.21 10.80
CA MET A 84 18.80 12.11 9.62
C MET A 84 18.36 10.66 9.37
N ARG A 85 19.30 9.69 9.40
CA ARG A 85 18.99 8.27 9.22
C ARG A 85 18.05 7.75 10.31
N GLN A 86 18.30 8.11 11.56
CA GLN A 86 17.46 7.71 12.69
C GLN A 86 16.02 8.22 12.53
N VAL A 87 15.86 9.52 12.29
CA VAL A 87 14.54 10.14 12.11
C VAL A 87 13.82 9.57 10.89
N TYR A 88 14.54 9.38 9.78
CA TYR A 88 13.98 8.83 8.54
C TYR A 88 13.43 7.42 8.74
N TYR A 89 14.24 6.46 9.21
CA TYR A 89 13.78 5.08 9.36
C TYR A 89 12.77 4.93 10.52
N PHE A 90 12.89 5.72 11.58
CA PHE A 90 11.88 5.74 12.65
C PHE A 90 10.53 6.23 12.13
N ALA A 91 10.50 7.31 11.36
CA ALA A 91 9.27 7.79 10.73
C ALA A 91 8.66 6.72 9.81
N LEU A 92 9.47 6.04 9.00
CA LEU A 92 8.98 4.96 8.14
C LEU A 92 8.36 3.80 8.93
N VAL A 93 8.97 3.36 10.03
CA VAL A 93 8.39 2.34 10.92
C VAL A 93 7.06 2.80 11.48
N CYS A 94 6.98 4.04 11.98
CA CYS A 94 5.74 4.63 12.49
C CYS A 94 4.65 4.72 11.41
N THR A 95 5.00 5.09 10.17
CA THR A 95 4.03 5.10 9.06
C THR A 95 3.52 3.70 8.73
N GLY A 96 4.36 2.67 8.82
CA GLY A 96 3.95 1.27 8.64
C GLY A 96 2.97 0.79 9.72
N ALA A 97 3.24 1.12 10.99
CA ALA A 97 2.34 0.82 12.10
C ALA A 97 1.00 1.57 11.98
N ALA A 98 1.04 2.85 11.60
CA ALA A 98 -0.15 3.65 11.35
C ALA A 98 -0.97 3.09 10.17
N PHE A 99 -0.32 2.68 9.08
CA PHE A 99 -0.98 2.02 7.95
C PHE A 99 -1.76 0.78 8.38
N MET A 100 -1.11 -0.12 9.13
CA MET A 100 -1.74 -1.36 9.62
C MET A 100 -2.94 -1.07 10.52
N THR A 101 -2.80 -0.09 11.40
CA THR A 101 -3.87 0.34 12.31
C THR A 101 -5.06 0.89 11.53
N VAL A 102 -4.81 1.79 10.58
CA VAL A 102 -5.86 2.38 9.73
C VAL A 102 -6.51 1.31 8.87
N LEU A 103 -5.74 0.41 8.26
CA LEU A 103 -6.28 -0.68 7.44
C LEU A 103 -7.23 -1.56 8.26
N TYR A 104 -6.84 -1.92 9.48
CA TYR A 104 -7.70 -2.67 10.39
C TYR A 104 -8.96 -1.90 10.79
N LEU A 105 -8.82 -0.63 11.21
CA LEU A 105 -9.94 0.21 11.60
C LEU A 105 -10.94 0.42 10.47
N LEU A 106 -10.46 0.64 9.24
CA LEU A 106 -11.32 0.78 8.06
C LEU A 106 -12.18 -0.48 7.83
N HIS A 107 -11.60 -1.68 8.02
CA HIS A 107 -12.36 -2.93 7.92
C HIS A 107 -13.32 -3.11 9.09
N ALA A 108 -12.90 -2.77 10.31
CA ALA A 108 -13.71 -2.89 11.53
C ALA A 108 -14.93 -1.95 11.53
N ILE A 109 -14.73 -0.67 11.18
CA ILE A 109 -15.80 0.34 11.08
C ILE A 109 -16.84 -0.11 10.03
N ARG A 110 -16.37 -0.69 8.93
CA ARG A 110 -17.24 -1.13 7.84
C ARG A 110 -17.93 -2.46 8.10
N GLY A 111 -17.34 -3.29 8.96
CA GLY A 111 -17.81 -4.64 9.24
C GLY A 111 -17.60 -5.60 8.06
N CYS A 112 -16.60 -5.36 7.21
CA CYS A 112 -16.23 -6.27 6.13
C CYS A 112 -15.18 -7.29 6.58
N SER A 113 -15.22 -8.48 6.00
CA SER A 113 -14.19 -9.50 6.25
C SER A 113 -12.84 -9.08 5.66
N PHE A 114 -11.74 -9.41 6.33
CA PHE A 114 -10.40 -9.30 5.76
C PHE A 114 -10.25 -10.29 4.61
N SER A 115 -10.29 -9.78 3.37
CA SER A 115 -10.03 -10.56 2.17
C SER A 115 -8.60 -11.09 2.15
N THR A 116 -8.36 -12.12 1.34
CA THR A 116 -7.01 -12.65 1.11
C THR A 116 -6.05 -11.54 0.62
N THR A 117 -6.54 -10.65 -0.26
CA THR A 117 -5.80 -9.48 -0.76
C THR A 117 -5.35 -8.57 0.40
N ALA A 118 -6.27 -8.20 1.30
CA ALA A 118 -5.96 -7.35 2.45
C ALA A 118 -4.95 -8.00 3.42
N ARG A 119 -5.05 -9.32 3.62
CA ARG A 119 -4.09 -10.06 4.47
C ARG A 119 -2.70 -10.09 3.86
N VAL A 120 -2.58 -10.36 2.56
CA VAL A 120 -1.29 -10.37 1.86
C VAL A 120 -0.63 -9.00 1.93
N VAL A 121 -1.39 -7.94 1.64
CA VAL A 121 -0.92 -6.55 1.79
C VAL A 121 -0.44 -6.25 3.21
N ALA A 122 -1.19 -6.69 4.22
CA ALA A 122 -0.82 -6.52 5.62
C ALA A 122 0.50 -7.25 5.96
N TYR A 123 0.70 -8.49 5.50
CA TYR A 123 1.95 -9.22 5.70
C TYR A 123 3.14 -8.55 5.00
N ILE A 124 2.93 -8.04 3.79
CA ILE A 124 3.95 -7.29 3.06
C ILE A 124 4.34 -6.01 3.82
N ALA A 125 3.35 -5.28 4.35
CA ALA A 125 3.61 -4.08 5.15
C ALA A 125 4.41 -4.38 6.43
N VAL A 126 4.13 -5.52 7.10
CA VAL A 126 4.91 -5.97 8.25
C VAL A 126 6.35 -6.29 7.84
N ALA A 127 6.56 -7.01 6.72
CA ALA A 127 7.90 -7.31 6.23
C ALA A 127 8.70 -6.03 5.92
N LEU A 128 8.05 -5.03 5.31
CA LEU A 128 8.65 -3.72 5.04
C LEU A 128 8.99 -2.96 6.33
N MET A 129 8.09 -3.00 7.32
CA MET A 129 8.33 -2.39 8.63
C MET A 129 9.53 -3.04 9.34
N CYS A 130 9.66 -4.37 9.29
CA CYS A 130 10.82 -5.07 9.83
C CYS A 130 12.13 -4.67 9.13
N MET A 131 12.10 -4.53 7.81
CA MET A 131 13.28 -4.07 7.05
C MET A 131 13.65 -2.63 7.42
N ASN A 132 12.68 -1.73 7.55
CA ASN A 132 12.89 -0.35 8.00
C ASN A 132 13.46 -0.30 9.42
N PHE A 133 12.97 -1.15 10.32
CA PHE A 133 13.49 -1.27 11.68
C PHE A 133 14.93 -1.81 11.70
N ALA A 134 15.25 -2.80 10.88
CA ALA A 134 16.62 -3.30 10.74
C ALA A 134 17.57 -2.19 10.25
N GLN A 135 17.13 -1.37 9.30
CA GLN A 135 17.89 -0.20 8.83
C GLN A 135 18.05 0.88 9.91
N LEU A 136 17.01 1.12 10.71
CA LEU A 136 17.10 2.03 11.86
C LEU A 136 18.20 1.59 12.82
N VAL A 137 18.24 0.31 13.19
CA VAL A 137 19.28 -0.23 14.10
C VAL A 137 20.65 -0.19 13.44
N LEU A 138 20.80 -0.76 12.25
CA LEU A 138 22.10 -0.91 11.61
C LEU A 138 22.69 0.43 11.17
N ARG A 139 21.95 1.24 10.41
CA ARG A 139 22.47 2.50 9.86
C ARG A 139 22.26 3.69 10.78
N GLY A 140 21.22 3.67 11.59
CA GLY A 140 20.90 4.75 12.52
C GLY A 140 21.67 4.67 13.84
N TYR A 141 21.93 3.47 14.37
CA TYR A 141 22.60 3.33 15.68
C TYR A 141 23.99 2.67 15.59
N LEU A 142 24.18 1.68 14.70
CA LEU A 142 25.45 0.94 14.59
C LEU A 142 26.36 1.45 13.47
N ASN A 143 25.90 2.41 12.66
CA ASN A 143 26.57 2.94 11.47
C ASN A 143 27.12 1.85 10.52
N SER A 144 26.37 0.76 10.38
CA SER A 144 26.71 -0.38 9.53
C SER A 144 25.86 -0.39 8.26
N ASP A 145 26.51 -0.46 7.10
CA ASP A 145 25.86 -0.44 5.78
C ASP A 145 25.58 -1.84 5.21
N ILE A 146 25.66 -2.91 6.03
CA ILE A 146 25.50 -4.32 5.58
C ILE A 146 24.21 -4.56 4.76
N LEU A 147 23.11 -3.91 5.12
CA LEU A 147 21.82 -4.05 4.42
C LEU A 147 21.55 -2.97 3.37
N PHE A 148 22.50 -2.06 3.11
CA PHE A 148 22.26 -0.89 2.25
C PHE A 148 21.92 -1.30 0.81
N ASP A 149 22.71 -2.20 0.23
CA ASP A 149 22.54 -2.63 -1.16
C ASP A 149 21.29 -3.50 -1.36
N VAL A 150 20.84 -4.18 -0.31
CA VAL A 150 19.65 -5.05 -0.34
C VAL A 150 18.36 -4.24 -0.17
N TYR A 151 18.42 -3.10 0.53
CA TYR A 151 17.25 -2.30 0.88
C TYR A 151 16.46 -1.81 -0.34
N GLY A 152 17.13 -1.19 -1.31
CA GLY A 152 16.49 -0.65 -2.51
C GLY A 152 15.73 -1.73 -3.31
N PRO A 153 16.39 -2.83 -3.72
CA PRO A 153 15.74 -3.95 -4.39
C PRO A 153 14.59 -4.54 -3.59
N PHE A 154 14.74 -4.71 -2.26
CA PHE A 154 13.68 -5.23 -1.40
C PHE A 154 12.43 -4.35 -1.44
N VAL A 155 12.57 -3.03 -1.32
CA VAL A 155 11.46 -2.07 -1.39
C VAL A 155 10.76 -2.15 -2.74
N VAL A 156 11.51 -2.25 -3.85
CA VAL A 156 10.93 -2.39 -5.19
C VAL A 156 10.13 -3.68 -5.31
N ILE A 157 10.68 -4.81 -4.88
CA ILE A 157 10.01 -6.12 -4.91
C ILE A 157 8.70 -6.07 -4.11
N VAL A 158 8.75 -5.52 -2.90
CA VAL A 158 7.57 -5.33 -2.04
C VAL A 158 6.48 -4.53 -2.75
N ASN A 159 6.84 -3.41 -3.38
CA ASN A 159 5.88 -2.56 -4.09
C ASN A 159 5.29 -3.27 -5.32
N VAL A 160 6.10 -4.01 -6.09
CA VAL A 160 5.64 -4.80 -7.24
C VAL A 160 4.67 -5.90 -6.81
N ILE A 161 4.99 -6.65 -5.75
CA ILE A 161 4.10 -7.71 -5.22
C ILE A 161 2.79 -7.11 -4.73
N THR A 162 2.86 -5.97 -4.04
CA THR A 162 1.68 -5.24 -3.57
C THR A 162 0.78 -4.84 -4.73
N PHE A 163 1.37 -4.23 -5.78
CA PHE A 163 0.65 -3.86 -6.98
C PHE A 163 -0.03 -5.07 -7.66
N VAL A 164 0.70 -6.17 -7.89
CA VAL A 164 0.16 -7.38 -8.51
C VAL A 164 -0.99 -7.96 -7.68
N THR A 165 -0.85 -7.97 -6.36
CA THR A 165 -1.87 -8.45 -5.43
C THR A 165 -3.15 -7.62 -5.54
N LEU A 166 -3.03 -6.29 -5.58
CA LEU A 166 -4.15 -5.38 -5.75
C LEU A 166 -4.77 -5.43 -7.15
N ALA A 167 -3.97 -5.62 -8.19
CA ALA A 167 -4.42 -5.66 -9.59
C ALA A 167 -5.18 -6.95 -9.94
N LYS A 168 -4.85 -8.07 -9.27
CA LYS A 168 -5.43 -9.39 -9.57
C LYS A 168 -6.96 -9.39 -9.48
N TYR A 169 -7.51 -8.80 -8.42
CA TYR A 169 -8.95 -8.78 -8.16
C TYR A 169 -9.77 -7.99 -9.21
N PRO A 170 -9.48 -6.70 -9.50
CA PRO A 170 -10.18 -5.95 -10.52
C PRO A 170 -10.03 -6.56 -11.92
N PHE A 171 -8.87 -7.14 -12.23
CA PHE A 171 -8.63 -7.77 -13.52
C PHE A 171 -9.50 -9.02 -13.73
N TYR A 172 -9.58 -9.89 -12.71
CA TYR A 172 -10.43 -11.08 -12.76
C TYR A 172 -11.91 -10.71 -12.96
N LYS A 173 -12.38 -9.71 -12.22
CA LYS A 173 -13.77 -9.24 -12.30
C LYS A 173 -14.10 -8.57 -13.64
N LEU A 174 -13.14 -7.87 -14.27
CA LEU A 174 -13.29 -7.34 -15.62
C LEU A 174 -13.39 -8.46 -16.65
N MET A 175 -12.53 -9.48 -16.54
CA MET A 175 -12.53 -10.62 -17.45
C MET A 175 -13.85 -11.40 -17.36
N GLU A 176 -14.35 -11.64 -16.15
CA GLU A 176 -15.65 -12.27 -15.92
C GLU A 176 -16.80 -11.44 -16.52
N SER A 177 -16.79 -10.12 -16.36
CA SER A 177 -17.78 -9.24 -16.98
C SER A 177 -17.73 -9.23 -18.51
N ARG A 178 -16.56 -9.42 -19.12
CA ARG A 178 -16.40 -9.49 -20.59
C ARG A 178 -16.87 -10.84 -21.13
N LEU A 179 -16.53 -11.93 -20.44
CA LEU A 179 -17.00 -13.28 -20.75
C LEU A 179 -18.53 -13.38 -20.62
N ALA A 180 -19.13 -12.79 -19.59
CA ALA A 180 -20.58 -12.75 -19.40
C ALA A 180 -21.32 -11.95 -20.49
N LYS A 181 -20.63 -11.04 -21.21
CA LYS A 181 -21.16 -10.28 -22.34
C LYS A 181 -20.87 -10.93 -23.70
N GLY A 182 -20.16 -12.06 -23.73
CA GLY A 182 -19.78 -12.75 -24.97
C GLY A 182 -18.80 -11.95 -25.84
N GLU A 183 -18.00 -11.07 -25.23
CA GLU A 183 -17.06 -10.18 -25.94
C GLU A 183 -15.63 -10.77 -26.09
N VAL A 184 -15.46 -12.08 -25.87
CA VAL A 184 -14.20 -12.83 -26.05
C VAL A 184 -14.48 -14.13 -26.79
#